data_AF-X0X989-F1
#
_entry.id   AF-X0X989-F1
#
_cell.length_a   1.000
_cell.length_b   1.000
_cell.length_c   1.000
_cell.angle_alpha   90.00
_cell.angle_beta   90.00
_cell.angle_gamma   90.00
#
_symmetry.space_group_name_H-M   'P 1'
#
loop_
_entity.id
_entity.type
_entity.pdbx_description
1 polymer ?
#
loop_
_entity_poly.entity_id
_entity_poly.type
_entity_poly.pdbx_seq_one_letter_code
_entity_poly.pdbx_strand_id
1 'polypeptide(L)'
;NSETRLGDAPLVVGLGPGFVVGIHAHAVVETQRGHCLGRVYWQGSAAPDTGNPGEVAGKANSRVLRAPTAGEFKGLRQIGDRVIAGEMVAEVEGIPILAPFDGVLRGLLANGLHVYPGMKVGDVDPRGNVNHCFTISDKSLAVAGGVLEAILTHLNHTQAASLSAGNGPGGA
;
A
#
# COMPACT_ATOMS: atom_id res chain seq x y z
N ASN A 1 -3.30 8.61 11.45
CA ASN A 1 -4.28 7.52 11.74
C ASN A 1 -4.89 7.64 13.14
N SER A 2 -5.04 8.85 13.67
CA SER A 2 -5.44 9.10 15.07
C SER A 2 -6.95 9.04 15.33
N GLU A 3 -7.78 8.87 14.28
CA GLU A 3 -9.24 8.99 14.40
C GLU A 3 -9.99 7.66 14.32
N THR A 4 -9.36 6.60 13.82
CA THR A 4 -10.00 5.28 13.71
C THR A 4 -10.15 4.64 15.09
N ARG A 5 -11.35 4.11 15.38
CA ARG A 5 -11.72 3.50 16.66
C ARG A 5 -12.34 2.13 16.47
N LEU A 6 -12.29 1.30 17.51
CA LEU A 6 -12.95 -0.01 17.52
C LEU A 6 -14.44 0.05 17.20
N GLY A 7 -15.12 1.14 17.59
CA GLY A 7 -16.56 1.31 17.39
C GLY A 7 -16.98 1.66 15.96
N ASP A 8 -16.04 1.90 15.04
CA ASP A 8 -16.36 2.36 13.68
C ASP A 8 -17.00 1.25 12.83
N ALA A 9 -16.78 -0.02 13.19
CA ALA A 9 -17.38 -1.19 12.54
C ALA A 9 -17.31 -2.44 13.45
N PRO A 10 -18.11 -3.50 13.19
CA PRO A 10 -18.01 -4.77 13.93
C PRO A 10 -16.62 -5.41 13.90
N LEU A 11 -15.88 -5.18 12.81
CA LEU A 11 -14.47 -5.51 12.68
C LEU A 11 -13.74 -4.32 12.04
N VAL A 12 -12.63 -3.94 12.64
CA VAL A 12 -11.74 -2.86 12.19
C VAL A 12 -10.36 -3.45 12.07
N VAL A 13 -9.79 -3.46 10.87
CA VAL A 13 -8.46 -4.02 10.58
C VAL A 13 -7.53 -2.87 10.18
N GLY A 14 -6.54 -2.58 11.03
CA GLY A 14 -5.50 -1.60 10.73
C GLY A 14 -4.48 -2.17 9.77
N LEU A 15 -4.02 -1.40 8.79
CA LEU A 15 -2.97 -1.83 7.86
C LEU A 15 -1.71 -1.00 8.08
N GLY A 16 -0.66 -1.66 8.58
CA GLY A 16 0.65 -1.05 8.73
C GLY A 16 0.76 -0.07 9.91
N PRO A 17 1.70 0.87 9.84
CA PRO A 17 2.10 1.69 10.97
C PRO A 17 0.99 2.60 11.50
N GLY A 18 1.09 2.95 12.78
CA GLY A 18 0.19 3.90 13.44
C GLY A 18 -1.13 3.29 13.96
N PHE A 19 -1.38 2.01 13.70
CA PHE A 19 -2.49 1.26 14.32
C PHE A 19 -1.99 0.42 15.50
N VAL A 20 -2.80 0.35 16.55
CA VAL A 20 -2.52 -0.40 17.78
C VAL A 20 -3.77 -1.19 18.11
N VAL A 21 -3.60 -2.49 18.31
CA VAL A 21 -4.69 -3.40 18.63
C VAL A 21 -5.31 -3.03 19.98
N GLY A 22 -6.64 -3.00 20.04
CA GLY A 22 -7.41 -2.62 21.23
C GLY A 22 -7.54 -1.11 21.44
N ILE A 23 -6.87 -0.28 20.63
CA ILE A 23 -7.02 1.19 20.64
C ILE A 23 -7.64 1.65 19.32
N HIS A 24 -6.96 1.37 18.22
CA HIS A 24 -7.34 1.84 16.89
C HIS A 24 -8.08 0.78 16.08
N ALA A 25 -7.76 -0.51 16.29
CA ALA A 25 -8.26 -1.61 15.48
C ALA A 25 -8.36 -2.90 16.31
N HIS A 26 -9.19 -3.85 15.83
CA HIS A 26 -9.32 -5.18 16.43
C HIS A 26 -8.16 -6.10 16.03
N ALA A 27 -7.59 -5.88 14.86
CA ALA A 27 -6.41 -6.55 14.36
C ALA A 27 -5.56 -5.57 13.54
N VAL A 28 -4.26 -5.80 13.45
CA VAL A 28 -3.34 -5.00 12.63
C VAL A 28 -2.55 -5.91 11.71
N VAL A 29 -2.51 -5.62 10.41
CA VAL A 29 -1.73 -6.38 9.41
C VAL A 29 -0.39 -5.69 9.15
N GLU A 30 0.70 -6.46 9.21
CA GLU A 30 2.04 -5.96 8.87
C GLU A 30 2.13 -5.59 7.38
N THR A 31 2.68 -4.41 7.09
CA THR A 31 2.89 -3.93 5.71
C THR A 31 4.36 -3.64 5.39
N GLN A 32 5.26 -3.72 6.37
CA GLN A 32 6.69 -3.67 6.15
C GLN A 32 7.15 -4.95 5.44
N ARG A 33 7.99 -4.78 4.39
CA ARG A 33 8.59 -5.94 3.71
C ARG A 33 9.56 -6.64 4.67
N GLY A 34 9.50 -7.97 4.71
CA GLY A 34 10.31 -8.80 5.59
C GLY A 34 9.58 -10.09 5.93
N HIS A 35 10.11 -10.84 6.90
CA HIS A 35 9.57 -12.15 7.30
C HIS A 35 8.14 -12.10 7.86
N CYS A 36 7.71 -10.94 8.36
CA CYS A 36 6.38 -10.76 8.95
C CYS A 36 5.37 -10.12 7.98
N LEU A 37 5.73 -9.84 6.72
CA LEU A 37 4.83 -9.17 5.78
C LEU A 37 3.49 -9.91 5.64
N GLY A 38 2.38 -9.20 5.83
CA GLY A 38 1.03 -9.77 5.77
C GLY A 38 0.57 -10.48 7.05
N ARG A 39 1.42 -10.59 8.07
CA ARG A 39 1.06 -11.20 9.36
C ARG A 39 -0.02 -10.39 10.06
N VAL A 40 -1.01 -11.08 10.60
CA VAL A 40 -2.03 -10.49 11.48
C VAL A 40 -1.53 -10.45 12.91
N TYR A 41 -1.53 -9.26 13.50
CA TYR A 41 -1.31 -9.03 14.91
C TYR A 41 -2.66 -8.86 15.62
N TRP A 42 -2.89 -9.68 16.63
CA TRP A 42 -4.05 -9.63 17.53
C TRP A 42 -3.73 -8.93 18.86
N GLN A 43 -2.51 -8.40 18.99
CA GLN A 43 -2.01 -7.62 20.11
C GLN A 43 -0.82 -6.78 19.63
N GLY A 44 -0.63 -5.59 20.21
CA GLY A 44 0.46 -4.68 19.82
C GLY A 44 0.18 -3.91 18.52
N SER A 45 1.22 -3.68 17.71
CA SER A 45 1.19 -2.86 16.50
C SER A 45 2.11 -3.42 15.41
N ALA A 46 1.88 -3.04 14.15
CA ALA A 46 2.86 -3.26 13.08
C ALA A 46 4.14 -2.44 13.30
N ALA A 47 5.18 -2.76 12.52
CA ALA A 47 6.42 -2.01 12.50
C ALA A 47 6.18 -0.51 12.22
N PRO A 48 6.97 0.40 12.83
CA PRO A 48 6.84 1.84 12.61
C PRO A 48 7.17 2.22 11.16
N ASP A 49 6.58 3.34 10.71
CA ASP A 49 6.88 3.87 9.38
C ASP A 49 8.35 4.30 9.31
N THR A 50 9.08 3.78 8.33
CA THR A 50 10.49 4.13 8.11
C THR A 50 10.65 5.39 7.26
N GLY A 51 9.56 5.90 6.67
CA GLY A 51 9.55 7.03 5.74
C GLY A 51 10.21 6.72 4.39
N ASN A 52 10.74 5.51 4.21
CA ASN A 52 11.51 5.10 3.05
C ASN A 52 10.74 4.03 2.25
N PRO A 53 10.60 4.19 0.91
CA PRO A 53 10.06 3.14 0.07
C PRO A 53 10.89 1.86 0.20
N GLY A 54 10.21 0.72 0.33
CA GLY A 54 10.88 -0.58 0.33
C GLY A 54 11.71 -0.80 -0.93
N GLU A 55 12.85 -1.46 -0.76
CA GLU A 55 13.79 -1.75 -1.84
C GLU A 55 13.18 -2.70 -2.87
N VAL A 56 13.43 -2.42 -4.15
CA VAL A 56 13.09 -3.29 -5.27
C VAL A 56 14.34 -3.45 -6.11
N ALA A 57 14.87 -4.67 -6.16
CA ALA A 57 16.08 -5.03 -6.92
C ALA A 57 17.26 -4.05 -6.70
N GLY A 58 17.64 -3.78 -5.44
CA GLY A 58 18.76 -2.87 -5.15
C GLY A 58 18.39 -1.39 -5.09
N LYS A 59 17.16 -1.00 -5.43
CA LYS A 59 16.76 0.41 -5.54
C LYS A 59 15.54 0.73 -4.68
N ALA A 60 15.73 1.62 -3.70
CA ALA A 60 14.69 2.08 -2.79
C ALA A 60 14.12 3.45 -3.21
N ASN A 61 14.86 4.54 -2.99
CA ASN A 61 14.40 5.91 -3.24
C ASN A 61 14.51 6.35 -4.70
N SER A 62 15.53 5.87 -5.41
CA SER A 62 15.81 6.29 -6.79
C SER A 62 14.70 5.95 -7.78
N ARG A 63 13.76 5.07 -7.42
CA ARG A 63 12.65 4.66 -8.30
C ARG A 63 11.53 5.69 -8.38
N VAL A 64 11.41 6.59 -7.40
CA VAL A 64 10.28 7.52 -7.30
C VAL A 64 10.57 8.78 -8.09
N LEU A 65 9.68 9.11 -9.04
CA LEU A 65 9.73 10.35 -9.79
C LEU A 65 9.07 11.46 -8.97
N ARG A 66 9.70 12.62 -8.92
CA ARG A 66 9.21 13.78 -8.16
C ARG A 66 9.09 15.01 -9.05
N ALA A 67 8.05 15.81 -8.80
CA ALA A 67 7.84 17.08 -9.49
C ALA A 67 9.00 18.04 -9.18
N PRO A 68 9.63 18.65 -10.20
CA PRO A 68 10.73 19.60 -9.99
C PRO A 68 10.22 20.98 -9.56
N THR A 69 8.99 21.33 -9.93
CA THR A 69 8.36 22.63 -9.65
C THR A 69 6.87 22.44 -9.32
N ALA A 70 6.21 23.52 -8.91
CA ALA A 70 4.76 23.59 -8.87
C ALA A 70 4.17 23.84 -10.27
N GLY A 71 2.99 23.30 -10.55
CA GLY A 71 2.24 23.59 -11.78
C GLY A 71 1.53 22.37 -12.36
N GLU A 72 1.11 22.45 -13.61
CA GLU A 72 0.37 21.38 -14.29
C GLU A 72 1.31 20.25 -14.72
N PHE A 73 0.98 19.03 -14.29
CA PHE A 73 1.68 17.81 -14.67
C PHE A 73 1.21 17.29 -16.04
N LYS A 74 2.17 16.94 -16.89
CA LYS A 74 1.93 16.31 -18.19
C LYS A 74 2.85 15.10 -18.40
N GLY A 75 2.26 13.92 -18.45
CA GLY A 75 2.91 12.69 -18.86
C GLY A 75 3.19 12.66 -20.36
N LEU A 76 4.41 12.25 -20.73
CA LEU A 76 4.87 12.06 -22.11
C LEU A 76 5.02 10.57 -22.47
N ARG A 77 5.04 9.72 -21.45
CA ARG A 77 5.04 8.25 -21.52
C ARG A 77 3.83 7.69 -20.78
N GLN A 78 3.60 6.40 -20.93
CA GLN A 78 2.49 5.68 -20.32
C GLN A 78 2.99 4.58 -19.38
N ILE A 79 2.14 4.18 -18.43
CA ILE A 79 2.41 3.02 -17.57
C ILE A 79 2.58 1.79 -18.46
N GLY A 80 3.67 1.05 -18.27
CA GLY A 80 4.07 -0.10 -19.08
C GLY A 80 5.16 0.22 -20.11
N ASP A 81 5.43 1.49 -20.39
CA ASP A 81 6.52 1.88 -21.29
C ASP A 81 7.89 1.52 -20.69
N ARG A 82 8.77 0.97 -21.53
CA ARG A 82 10.19 0.83 -21.21
C ARG A 82 10.88 2.19 -21.38
N VAL A 83 11.75 2.53 -20.44
CA VAL A 83 12.48 3.80 -20.43
C VAL A 83 13.96 3.55 -20.20
N ILE A 84 14.79 4.41 -20.77
CA ILE A 84 16.24 4.44 -20.52
C ILE A 84 16.61 5.60 -19.60
N ALA A 85 17.73 5.49 -18.88
CA ALA A 85 18.23 6.55 -18.01
C ALA A 85 18.36 7.88 -18.76
N GLY A 86 17.86 8.97 -18.17
CA GLY A 86 17.87 10.30 -18.76
C GLY A 86 16.75 10.56 -19.77
N GLU A 87 15.92 9.56 -20.10
CA GLU A 87 14.77 9.76 -20.98
C GLU A 87 13.69 10.61 -20.30
N MET A 88 13.11 11.56 -21.04
CA MET A 88 12.01 12.38 -20.54
C MET A 88 10.71 11.57 -20.50
N VAL A 89 10.12 11.45 -19.32
CA VAL A 89 8.89 10.66 -19.11
C VAL A 89 7.66 11.51 -18.84
N ALA A 90 7.87 12.73 -18.33
CA ALA A 90 6.85 13.72 -18.04
C ALA A 90 7.47 15.12 -17.95
N GLU A 91 6.64 16.14 -17.80
CA GLU A 91 7.03 17.51 -17.54
C GLU A 91 6.06 18.19 -16.56
N VAL A 92 6.52 19.25 -15.89
CA VAL A 92 5.68 20.18 -15.12
C VAL A 92 6.02 21.59 -15.57
N GLU A 93 5.05 22.31 -16.15
CA GLU A 93 5.27 23.65 -16.75
C GLU A 93 6.45 23.67 -17.75
N GLY A 94 6.59 22.61 -18.55
CA GLY A 94 7.70 22.43 -19.50
C GLY A 94 9.05 22.07 -18.87
N ILE A 95 9.15 21.96 -17.54
CA ILE A 95 10.35 21.47 -16.86
C ILE A 95 10.35 19.93 -16.89
N PRO A 96 11.40 19.30 -17.44
CA PRO A 96 11.39 17.86 -17.68
C PRO A 96 11.56 17.03 -16.40
N ILE A 97 10.87 15.89 -16.37
CA ILE A 97 11.07 14.80 -15.42
C ILE A 97 11.71 13.65 -16.19
N LEU A 98 12.90 13.25 -15.75
CA LEU A 98 13.71 12.23 -16.41
C LEU A 98 13.64 10.89 -15.69
N ALA A 99 13.73 9.81 -16.45
CA ALA A 99 13.90 8.47 -15.92
C ALA A 99 15.27 8.37 -15.21
N PRO A 100 15.31 7.99 -13.92
CA PRO A 100 16.54 7.95 -13.13
C PRO A 100 17.45 6.77 -13.49
N PHE A 101 16.90 5.77 -14.20
CA PHE A 101 17.60 4.57 -14.65
C PHE A 101 16.74 3.81 -15.68
N ASP A 102 17.36 2.82 -16.33
CA ASP A 102 16.67 1.89 -17.23
C ASP A 102 15.63 1.02 -16.50
N GLY A 103 14.43 0.91 -17.06
CA GLY A 103 13.37 0.12 -16.45
C GLY A 103 12.04 0.22 -17.17
N VAL A 104 10.95 0.05 -16.42
CA VAL A 104 9.57 0.22 -16.91
C VAL A 104 8.86 1.27 -16.06
N LEU A 105 8.19 2.21 -16.69
CA LEU A 105 7.35 3.18 -16.00
C LEU A 105 6.13 2.46 -15.42
N ARG A 106 6.04 2.38 -14.09
CA ARG A 106 5.02 1.57 -13.39
C ARG A 106 3.91 2.41 -12.78
N GLY A 107 4.24 3.64 -12.37
CA GLY A 107 3.28 4.60 -11.85
C GLY A 107 3.47 5.95 -12.53
N LEU A 108 2.36 6.62 -12.83
CA LEU A 108 2.35 7.98 -13.36
C LEU A 108 1.05 8.67 -12.94
N LEU A 109 1.13 9.95 -12.60
CA LEU A 109 -0.07 10.78 -12.39
C LEU A 109 -0.84 10.96 -13.70
N ALA A 110 -2.14 11.25 -13.57
CA ALA A 110 -2.95 11.67 -14.70
C ALA A 110 -2.55 13.09 -15.15
N ASN A 111 -2.66 13.36 -16.45
CA ASN A 111 -2.41 14.68 -17.02
C ASN A 111 -3.40 15.72 -16.47
N GLY A 112 -2.96 16.98 -16.38
CA GLY A 112 -3.80 18.10 -15.94
C GLY A 112 -3.83 18.30 -14.42
N LEU A 113 -3.22 17.40 -13.64
CA LEU A 113 -3.15 17.54 -12.19
C LEU A 113 -2.13 18.60 -11.81
N HIS A 114 -2.50 19.47 -10.85
CA HIS A 114 -1.57 20.42 -10.27
C HIS A 114 -0.73 19.75 -9.19
N VAL A 115 0.60 19.88 -9.30
CA VAL A 115 1.57 19.28 -8.40
C VAL A 115 2.37 20.36 -7.66
N TYR A 116 3.05 19.99 -6.58
CA TYR A 116 3.97 20.85 -5.84
C TYR A 116 5.40 20.27 -5.87
N PRO A 117 6.45 21.08 -5.64
CA PRO A 117 7.84 20.61 -5.70
C PRO A 117 8.08 19.43 -4.74
N GLY A 118 8.68 18.36 -5.25
CA GLY A 118 8.95 17.14 -4.50
C GLY A 118 7.76 16.18 -4.37
N MET A 119 6.55 16.55 -4.85
CA MET A 119 5.41 15.63 -4.90
C MET A 119 5.77 14.40 -5.73
N LYS A 120 5.40 13.20 -5.25
CA LYS A 120 5.53 11.98 -6.05
C LYS A 120 4.60 12.07 -7.26
N VAL A 121 5.16 11.92 -8.46
CA VAL A 121 4.41 11.97 -9.72
C VAL A 121 4.45 10.67 -10.52
N GLY A 122 5.26 9.70 -10.09
CA GLY A 122 5.35 8.39 -10.72
C GLY A 122 6.44 7.52 -10.11
N ASP A 123 6.67 6.34 -10.69
CA ASP A 123 7.83 5.51 -10.38
C ASP A 123 8.24 4.56 -11.52
N VAL A 124 9.55 4.28 -11.60
CA VAL A 124 10.17 3.37 -12.56
C VAL A 124 10.58 2.07 -11.86
N ASP A 125 10.14 0.93 -12.38
CA ASP A 125 10.49 -0.39 -11.87
C ASP A 125 11.80 -0.88 -12.52
N PRO A 126 12.89 -1.05 -11.76
CA PRO A 126 14.19 -1.46 -12.30
C PRO A 126 14.22 -2.91 -12.80
N ARG A 127 13.22 -3.73 -12.46
CA ARG A 127 13.13 -5.12 -12.92
C ARG A 127 12.77 -5.20 -14.41
N GLY A 128 12.26 -4.12 -15.01
CA GLY A 128 11.98 -4.05 -16.44
C GLY A 128 10.89 -5.00 -16.95
N ASN A 129 10.08 -5.59 -16.05
CA ASN A 129 9.01 -6.51 -16.42
C ASN A 129 7.67 -5.77 -16.52
N VAL A 130 7.20 -5.56 -17.74
CA VAL A 130 5.95 -4.85 -18.07
C VAL A 130 4.74 -5.49 -17.40
N ASN A 131 4.70 -6.83 -17.30
CA ASN A 131 3.57 -7.54 -16.69
C ASN A 131 3.33 -7.11 -15.24
N HIS A 132 4.37 -6.68 -14.52
CA HIS A 132 4.21 -6.22 -13.15
C HIS A 132 3.39 -4.92 -13.03
N CYS A 133 3.18 -4.17 -14.11
CA CYS A 133 2.30 -2.99 -14.11
C CYS A 133 0.82 -3.38 -14.05
N PHE A 134 0.49 -4.61 -14.45
CA PHE A 134 -0.89 -5.07 -14.63
C PHE A 134 -1.23 -6.28 -13.77
N THR A 135 -0.35 -6.65 -12.84
CA THR A 135 -0.58 -7.72 -11.86
C THR A 135 -0.49 -7.19 -10.43
N ILE A 136 -1.19 -7.89 -9.52
CA ILE A 136 -1.16 -7.59 -8.10
C ILE A 136 0.23 -7.96 -7.56
N SER A 137 0.85 -7.03 -6.82
CA SER A 137 2.18 -7.27 -6.26
C SER A 137 2.17 -8.36 -5.18
N ASP A 138 3.32 -9.02 -5.01
CA ASP A 138 3.62 -9.92 -3.89
C ASP A 138 3.20 -9.33 -2.53
N LYS A 139 3.54 -8.06 -2.30
CA LYS A 139 3.22 -7.33 -1.09
C LYS A 139 1.73 -7.13 -0.92
N SER A 140 1.05 -6.72 -2.00
CA SER A 140 -0.40 -6.51 -1.98
C SER A 140 -1.14 -7.83 -1.71
N LEU A 141 -0.70 -8.94 -2.30
CA LEU A 141 -1.26 -10.27 -2.04
C LEU A 141 -1.06 -10.69 -0.58
N ALA A 142 0.15 -10.52 -0.03
CA ALA A 142 0.43 -10.87 1.36
C ALA A 142 -0.42 -10.06 2.35
N VAL A 143 -0.53 -8.74 2.14
CA VAL A 143 -1.38 -7.86 2.98
C VAL A 143 -2.85 -8.24 2.85
N ALA A 144 -3.34 -8.48 1.64
CA ALA A 144 -4.72 -8.91 1.41
C ALA A 144 -5.00 -10.28 2.07
N GLY A 145 -4.04 -11.20 2.05
CA GLY A 145 -4.11 -12.48 2.75
C GLY A 145 -4.30 -12.31 4.26
N GLY A 146 -3.53 -11.42 4.89
CA GLY A 146 -3.70 -11.09 6.30
C GLY A 146 -5.06 -10.46 6.62
N VAL A 147 -5.56 -9.58 5.74
CA VAL A 147 -6.91 -9.03 5.90
C VAL A 147 -7.98 -10.12 5.82
N LEU A 148 -7.87 -11.03 4.86
CA LEU A 148 -8.78 -12.16 4.71
C LEU A 148 -8.74 -13.07 5.95
N GLU A 149 -7.54 -13.37 6.47
CA GLU A 149 -7.36 -14.12 7.71
C GLU A 149 -8.08 -13.46 8.89
N ALA A 150 -7.92 -12.14 9.06
CA ALA A 150 -8.57 -11.39 10.13
C ALA A 150 -10.11 -11.45 10.02
N ILE A 151 -10.63 -11.29 8.81
CA ILE A 151 -12.08 -11.38 8.54
C ILE A 151 -12.61 -12.77 8.85
N LEU A 152 -11.99 -13.82 8.33
CA LEU A 152 -12.45 -15.20 8.54
C LEU A 152 -12.38 -15.60 10.02
N THR A 153 -11.33 -15.18 10.73
CA THR A 153 -11.19 -15.41 12.17
C THR A 153 -12.32 -14.74 12.94
N HIS A 154 -12.64 -13.47 12.63
CA HIS A 154 -13.74 -12.75 13.26
C HIS A 154 -15.10 -13.43 13.01
N LEU A 155 -15.40 -13.78 11.76
CA LEU A 155 -16.66 -14.44 11.40
C LEU A 155 -16.83 -15.78 12.12
N ASN A 156 -15.75 -16.57 12.26
CA ASN A 156 -15.77 -17.84 12.98
C ASN A 156 -16.03 -17.66 14.48
N HIS A 157 -15.45 -16.64 15.11
CA HIS A 157 -15.70 -16.35 16.53
C HIS A 157 -17.14 -15.91 16.79
N THR A 158 -17.71 -15.08 15.90
CA THR A 158 -19.11 -14.64 16.03
C THR A 158 -20.08 -15.81 15.85
N GLN A 159 -19.81 -16.74 14.91
CA GLN A 159 -20.63 -17.95 14.75
C GLN A 159 -20.57 -18.86 15.98
N ALA A 160 -19.38 -19.11 16.52
CA ALA A 160 -19.21 -19.93 17.72
C ALA A 160 -19.96 -19.33 18.94
N ALA A 161 -19.93 -18.00 19.11
CA ALA A 161 -20.66 -17.32 20.18
C ALA A 161 -22.19 -17.36 19.98
N SER A 162 -22.67 -17.34 18.73
CA SER A 162 -24.11 -17.46 18.44
C SER A 162 -24.66 -18.88 18.69
N LEU A 163 -23.84 -19.92 18.43
CA LEU A 163 -24.20 -21.32 18.66
C LEU A 163 -24.22 -21.69 20.16
N SER A 164 -23.32 -21.12 20.96
CA SER A 164 -23.32 -21.34 22.42
C SER A 164 -24.47 -20.61 23.13
N ALA A 165 -24.95 -19.48 22.58
CA ALA A 165 -26.11 -18.76 23.12
C ALA A 165 -27.47 -19.45 22.83
N GLY A 166 -27.54 -20.34 21.83
CA GLY A 166 -28.77 -21.04 21.43
C GLY A 166 -29.10 -22.31 22.25
N ASN A 167 -28.20 -22.78 23.11
CA ASN A 167 -28.36 -24.00 23.93
C ASN A 167 -28.69 -23.70 25.42
N GLY A 168 -29.42 -22.62 25.69
CA GLY A 168 -30.00 -22.41 27.03
C GLY A 168 -31.06 -23.49 27.32
N PRO A 169 -31.14 -24.04 28.55
CA PRO A 169 -32.03 -25.16 28.85
C PRO A 169 -33.48 -24.72 28.66
N GLY A 170 -34.15 -25.30 27.67
CA GLY A 170 -35.60 -25.22 27.52
C GLY A 170 -36.25 -25.76 28.78
N GLY A 171 -37.12 -24.93 29.37
CA GLY A 171 -37.80 -25.20 30.64
C GLY A 171 -38.57 -26.51 30.62
N ALA A 172 -38.41 -27.26 31.72
CA ALA A 172 -39.33 -28.29 32.17
C ALA A 172 -40.55 -27.65 32.86
#